data_AF-A0A5C6US78-F1
#
_entry.id   AF-A0A5C6US78-F1
#
_cell.length_a   1.000
_cell.length_b   1.000
_cell.length_c   1.000
_cell.angle_alpha   90.00
_cell.angle_beta   90.00
_cell.angle_gamma   90.00
#
_symmetry.space_group_name_H-M   'P 1'
#
loop_
_entity.id
_entity.type
_entity.pdbx_description
1 polymer ?
#
loop_
_entity_poly.entity_id
_entity_poly.type
_entity_poly.pdbx_seq_one_letter_code
_entity_poly.pdbx_strand_id
1 'polypeptide(L)'
;MPVRIKASWIWTACALLILLSIVLPRVDMSIQHESPRAEANFDPFDPAIIALESHLAQKSVGDWEPDQARAQLPLLQARALARVGPMTPVEMERVAALIDEYAPQIASQPAGSAEALRAHRDHLIAESLPRLNADAIRDALEATRQSVEGAISSSETAPSTGT
;
A
#
# COMPACT_ATOMS: atom_id res chain seq x y z
N MET A 1 -30.93 31.43 49.85
CA MET A 1 -31.31 32.45 48.84
C MET A 1 -31.44 31.76 47.49
N PRO A 2 -32.65 31.60 46.91
CA PRO A 2 -32.81 30.91 45.64
C PRO A 2 -32.46 31.83 44.46
N VAL A 3 -31.51 31.39 43.63
CA VAL A 3 -31.10 32.09 42.40
C VAL A 3 -32.23 31.98 41.38
N ARG A 4 -32.96 33.09 41.17
CA ARG A 4 -33.96 33.21 40.11
C ARG A 4 -33.25 33.40 38.77
N ILE A 5 -32.99 32.31 38.06
CA ILE A 5 -32.55 32.36 36.65
C ILE A 5 -33.72 32.94 35.85
N LYS A 6 -33.59 34.19 35.39
CA LYS A 6 -34.60 34.84 34.54
C LYS A 6 -34.68 34.04 33.24
N ALA A 7 -35.87 33.55 32.87
CA ALA A 7 -36.10 32.76 31.66
C ALA A 7 -35.52 33.40 30.37
N SER A 8 -35.34 34.72 30.36
CA SER A 8 -34.65 35.47 29.31
C SER A 8 -33.21 35.03 29.03
N TRP A 9 -32.47 34.49 30.00
CA TRP A 9 -31.09 34.00 29.82
C TRP A 9 -31.01 32.64 29.10
N ILE A 10 -32.07 31.84 29.21
CA ILE A 10 -32.12 30.52 28.57
C ILE A 10 -32.30 30.70 27.05
N TRP A 11 -33.13 31.67 26.64
CA TRP A 11 -33.35 31.97 25.23
C TRP A 11 -32.12 32.56 24.54
N THR A 12 -31.36 33.43 25.22
CA THR A 12 -30.10 33.95 24.67
C THR A 12 -29.02 32.88 24.57
N ALA A 13 -28.92 31.96 25.54
CA ALA A 13 -28.01 30.83 25.47
C ALA A 13 -28.36 29.86 24.32
N CYS A 14 -29.65 29.55 24.13
CA CYS A 14 -30.10 28.72 23.00
C CYS A 14 -29.84 29.39 21.64
N ALA A 15 -30.12 30.69 21.51
CA ALA A 15 -29.85 31.42 20.28
C ALA A 15 -28.35 31.44 19.94
N LEU A 16 -27.48 31.57 20.96
CA LEU A 16 -26.03 31.52 20.80
C LEU A 16 -25.55 30.14 20.34
N LEU A 17 -26.10 29.05 20.89
CA LEU A 17 -25.75 27.68 20.51
C LEU A 17 -26.19 27.34 19.08
N ILE A 18 -27.36 27.83 18.65
CA ILE A 18 -27.84 27.65 17.27
C ILE A 18 -26.97 28.44 16.29
N LEU A 19 -26.60 29.68 16.63
CA LEU A 19 -25.68 30.47 15.81
C LEU A 19 -24.28 29.83 15.73
N LEU A 20 -23.78 29.26 16.84
CA LEU A 20 -22.50 28.54 16.84
C LEU A 20 -22.56 27.31 15.92
N SER A 21 -23.68 26.56 15.95
CA SER A 21 -23.94 25.39 15.10
C SER A 21 -23.95 25.72 13.60
N ILE A 22 -24.40 26.92 13.22
CA ILE A 22 -24.46 27.36 11.82
C ILE A 22 -23.09 27.83 11.30
N VAL A 23 -22.24 28.36 12.19
CA VAL A 23 -20.93 28.95 11.81
C VAL A 23 -19.78 27.96 11.94
N LEU A 24 -19.92 26.90 12.74
CA LEU A 24 -18.95 25.80 12.72
C LEU A 24 -18.99 25.13 11.34
N PRO A 25 -17.86 25.08 10.60
CA PRO A 25 -17.81 24.26 9.40
C PRO A 25 -18.29 22.87 9.81
N ARG A 26 -19.22 22.30 9.03
CA ARG A 26 -19.49 20.86 9.12
C ARG A 26 -18.14 20.20 8.95
N VAL A 27 -17.51 19.84 10.06
CA VAL A 27 -16.46 18.84 10.08
C VAL A 27 -17.17 17.65 9.50
N ASP A 28 -16.89 17.41 8.23
CA ASP A 28 -17.33 16.23 7.54
C ASP A 28 -16.77 15.09 8.37
N MET A 29 -17.58 14.55 9.27
CA MET A 29 -17.43 13.21 9.82
C MET A 29 -17.79 12.24 8.70
N SER A 30 -17.20 12.43 7.51
CA SER A 30 -16.50 11.36 6.85
C SER A 30 -15.74 10.66 7.96
N ILE A 31 -16.33 9.55 8.40
CA ILE A 31 -15.56 8.45 8.95
C ILE A 31 -14.58 8.16 7.82
N GLN A 32 -13.44 8.87 7.84
CA GLN A 32 -12.22 8.33 7.30
C GLN A 32 -12.15 7.00 8.04
N HIS A 33 -12.54 5.93 7.34
CA HIS A 33 -11.93 4.66 7.58
C HIS A 33 -10.46 4.98 7.38
N GLU A 34 -9.83 5.39 8.47
CA GLU A 34 -8.40 5.40 8.64
C GLU A 34 -8.08 3.93 8.38
N SER A 35 -7.82 3.65 7.10
CA SER A 35 -7.42 2.32 6.68
C SER A 35 -6.26 2.01 7.59
N PRO A 36 -6.26 0.87 8.30
CA PRO A 36 -5.18 0.50 9.22
C PRO A 36 -3.82 0.27 8.50
N ARG A 37 -3.65 0.83 7.30
CA ARG A 37 -2.56 0.73 6.35
C ARG A 37 -1.55 1.90 6.45
N ALA A 38 -1.75 2.83 7.40
CA ALA A 38 -0.94 4.05 7.52
C ALA A 38 0.21 3.98 8.54
N GLU A 39 0.32 2.89 9.31
CA GLU A 39 1.59 2.54 9.94
C GLU A 39 2.35 1.68 8.94
N ALA A 40 3.46 2.22 8.43
CA ALA A 40 4.37 1.52 7.52
C ALA A 40 5.06 0.35 8.25
N ASN A 41 4.29 -0.68 8.57
CA ASN A 41 4.86 -1.96 8.92
C ASN A 41 5.30 -2.60 7.60
N PHE A 42 6.60 -2.53 7.33
CA PHE A 42 7.21 -3.15 6.15
C PHE A 42 7.28 -4.67 6.38
N ASP A 43 6.12 -5.29 6.54
CA ASP A 43 5.95 -6.69 6.93
C ASP A 43 5.37 -7.49 5.76
N PRO A 44 6.16 -8.39 5.14
CA PRO A 44 5.69 -9.28 4.09
C PRO A 44 4.55 -10.21 4.50
N PHE A 45 4.25 -10.34 5.80
CA PHE A 45 3.19 -11.19 6.35
C PHE A 45 1.96 -10.40 6.78
N ASP A 46 1.94 -9.09 6.56
CA ASP A 46 0.78 -8.25 6.81
C ASP A 46 -0.45 -8.83 6.06
N PRO A 47 -1.58 -9.07 6.75
CA PRO A 47 -2.81 -9.56 6.12
C PRO A 47 -3.26 -8.74 4.90
N ALA A 48 -2.99 -7.44 4.88
CA ALA A 48 -3.32 -6.56 3.76
C ALA A 48 -2.49 -6.90 2.50
N ILE A 49 -1.22 -7.29 2.67
CA ILE A 49 -0.33 -7.72 1.57
C ILE A 49 -0.76 -9.10 1.06
N ILE A 50 -1.14 -10.01 1.97
CA ILE A 50 -1.69 -11.33 1.60
C ILE A 50 -3.00 -11.17 0.81
N ALA A 51 -3.86 -10.25 1.24
CA ALA A 51 -5.10 -9.94 0.55
C ALA A 51 -4.82 -9.33 -0.84
N LEU A 52 -3.90 -8.37 -0.95
CA LEU A 52 -3.49 -7.78 -2.22
C LEU A 52 -2.97 -8.86 -3.18
N GLU A 53 -2.09 -9.74 -2.72
CA GLU A 53 -1.60 -10.88 -3.51
C GLU A 53 -2.74 -11.78 -4.02
N SER A 54 -3.76 -12.01 -3.20
CA SER A 54 -4.94 -12.79 -3.58
C SER A 54 -5.81 -12.07 -4.62
N HIS A 55 -5.90 -10.75 -4.57
CA HIS A 55 -6.59 -9.94 -5.58
C HIS A 55 -5.82 -9.91 -6.90
N LEU A 56 -4.48 -9.84 -6.86
CA LEU A 56 -3.64 -9.86 -8.05
C LEU A 56 -3.80 -11.16 -8.85
N ALA A 57 -4.00 -12.30 -8.17
CA ALA A 57 -4.34 -13.56 -8.82
C ALA A 57 -5.68 -13.51 -9.58
N GLN A 58 -6.57 -12.59 -9.20
CA GLN A 58 -7.85 -12.31 -9.85
C GLN A 58 -7.76 -11.12 -10.84
N LYS A 59 -6.54 -10.64 -11.14
CA LYS A 59 -6.26 -9.48 -12.00
C LYS A 59 -6.91 -8.18 -11.51
N SER A 60 -7.01 -8.01 -10.20
CA SER A 60 -7.54 -6.82 -9.55
C SER A 60 -6.59 -6.34 -8.46
N VAL A 61 -6.58 -5.04 -8.19
CA VAL A 61 -5.89 -4.47 -7.01
C VAL A 61 -6.80 -4.41 -5.78
N GLY A 62 -8.07 -4.81 -5.89
CA GLY A 62 -9.04 -4.74 -4.79
C GLY A 62 -9.32 -3.31 -4.36
N ASP A 63 -9.30 -3.06 -3.05
CA ASP A 63 -9.51 -1.72 -2.44
C ASP A 63 -8.23 -0.87 -2.37
N TRP A 64 -7.19 -1.24 -3.13
CA TRP A 64 -5.94 -0.49 -3.17
C TRP A 64 -5.96 0.52 -4.30
N GLU A 65 -5.54 1.73 -4.00
CA GLU A 65 -5.22 2.71 -5.04
C GLU A 65 -4.01 2.24 -5.87
N PRO A 66 -3.96 2.51 -7.18
CA PRO A 66 -2.86 2.07 -8.06
C PRO A 66 -1.47 2.37 -7.51
N ASP A 67 -1.26 3.59 -7.03
CA ASP A 67 0.04 4.01 -6.52
C ASP A 67 0.39 3.35 -5.18
N GLN A 68 -0.61 3.05 -4.35
CA GLN A 68 -0.42 2.30 -3.11
C GLN A 68 -0.06 0.85 -3.41
N ALA A 69 -0.72 0.23 -4.40
CA ALA A 69 -0.41 -1.14 -4.85
C ALA A 69 1.02 -1.23 -5.41
N ARG A 70 1.47 -0.22 -6.18
CA ARG A 70 2.86 -0.12 -6.65
C ARG A 70 3.85 0.01 -5.50
N ALA A 71 3.53 0.80 -4.47
CA ALA A 71 4.37 0.93 -3.29
C ALA A 71 4.56 -0.40 -2.54
N GLN A 72 3.63 -1.35 -2.65
CA GLN A 72 3.74 -2.67 -2.04
C GLN A 72 4.55 -3.69 -2.87
N LEU A 73 5.03 -3.31 -4.07
CA LEU A 73 5.79 -4.22 -4.95
C LEU A 73 6.96 -4.92 -4.25
N PRO A 74 7.78 -4.26 -3.41
CA PRO A 74 8.90 -4.94 -2.74
C PRO A 74 8.45 -6.09 -1.84
N LEU A 75 7.37 -5.89 -1.08
CA LEU A 75 6.81 -6.91 -0.18
C LEU A 75 6.20 -8.07 -0.98
N LEU A 76 5.43 -7.76 -2.02
CA LEU A 76 4.85 -8.78 -2.92
C LEU A 76 5.93 -9.60 -3.62
N GLN A 77 7.02 -8.96 -4.02
CA GLN A 77 8.16 -9.62 -4.66
C GLN A 77 8.92 -10.52 -3.69
N ALA A 78 9.16 -10.08 -2.45
CA ALA A 78 9.76 -10.95 -1.42
C ALA A 78 8.89 -12.18 -1.12
N ARG A 79 7.56 -12.02 -1.10
CA ARG A 79 6.62 -13.16 -0.99
C ARG A 79 6.67 -14.10 -2.18
N ALA A 80 6.78 -13.57 -3.39
CA ALA A 80 6.93 -14.39 -4.58
C ALA A 80 8.23 -15.21 -4.56
N LEU A 81 9.33 -14.62 -4.08
CA LEU A 81 10.61 -15.32 -3.93
C LEU A 81 10.54 -16.47 -2.92
N ALA A 82 9.71 -16.38 -1.87
CA ALA A 82 9.48 -17.49 -0.95
C ALA A 82 8.84 -18.73 -1.60
N ARG A 83 8.27 -18.60 -2.82
CA ARG A 83 7.81 -19.73 -3.64
C ARG A 83 8.92 -20.34 -4.51
N VAL A 84 9.93 -19.54 -4.84
CA VAL A 84 11.10 -19.96 -5.62
C VAL A 84 12.07 -20.76 -4.75
N GLY A 85 12.08 -20.50 -3.45
CA GLY A 85 12.78 -21.31 -2.47
C GLY A 85 12.47 -20.85 -1.04
N PRO A 86 12.81 -21.66 -0.02
CA PRO A 86 12.44 -21.37 1.35
C PRO A 86 13.15 -20.12 1.88
N MET A 87 12.40 -19.20 2.49
CA MET A 87 12.90 -18.00 3.15
C MET A 87 12.33 -17.91 4.57
N THR A 88 13.14 -17.42 5.51
CA THR A 88 12.65 -17.04 6.84
C THR A 88 12.01 -15.66 6.77
N PRO A 89 11.13 -15.30 7.72
CA PRO A 89 10.53 -13.97 7.77
C PRO A 89 11.55 -12.82 7.72
N VAL A 90 12.63 -12.94 8.49
CA VAL A 90 13.70 -11.94 8.56
C VAL A 90 14.42 -11.77 7.22
N GLU A 91 14.57 -12.84 6.44
CA GLU A 91 15.17 -12.73 5.10
C GLU A 91 14.20 -12.14 4.09
N MET A 92 12.90 -12.39 4.22
CA MET A 92 11.88 -11.74 3.37
C MET A 92 11.86 -10.24 3.59
N GLU A 93 11.92 -9.77 4.84
CA GLU A 93 12.03 -8.35 5.17
C GLU A 93 13.30 -7.72 4.56
N ARG A 94 14.45 -8.36 4.72
CA ARG A 94 15.72 -7.87 4.14
C ARG A 94 15.68 -7.81 2.62
N VAL A 95 15.13 -8.83 1.97
CA VAL A 95 15.00 -8.86 0.52
C VAL A 95 14.05 -7.78 0.03
N ALA A 96 12.91 -7.60 0.71
CA ALA A 96 12.00 -6.51 0.36
C ALA A 96 12.70 -5.15 0.51
N ALA A 97 13.50 -4.93 1.56
CA ALA A 97 14.22 -3.67 1.76
C ALA A 97 15.27 -3.45 0.65
N LEU A 98 16.01 -4.49 0.28
CA LEU A 98 16.96 -4.45 -0.83
C LEU A 98 16.26 -4.12 -2.17
N ILE A 99 15.10 -4.70 -2.42
CA ILE A 99 14.32 -4.43 -3.62
C ILE A 99 13.85 -2.96 -3.64
N ASP A 100 13.36 -2.46 -2.51
CA ASP A 100 12.92 -1.07 -2.35
C ASP A 100 14.07 -0.08 -2.60
N GLU A 101 15.27 -0.36 -2.06
CA GLU A 101 16.47 0.44 -2.27
C GLU A 101 16.86 0.55 -3.76
N TYR A 102 16.70 -0.54 -4.52
CA TYR A 102 17.04 -0.58 -5.95
C TYR A 102 15.96 0.02 -6.84
N ALA A 103 14.69 0.06 -6.41
CA ALA A 103 13.57 0.54 -7.22
C ALA A 103 13.78 1.95 -7.81
N PRO A 104 14.14 3.00 -7.02
CA PRO A 104 14.35 4.34 -7.58
C PRO A 104 15.57 4.43 -8.49
N GLN A 105 16.61 3.61 -8.22
CA GLN A 105 17.81 3.55 -9.05
C GLN A 105 17.49 2.92 -10.40
N ILE A 106 16.74 1.83 -10.44
CA ILE A 106 16.30 1.19 -11.69
C ILE A 106 15.39 2.14 -12.48
N ALA A 107 14.46 2.83 -11.82
CA ALA A 107 13.51 3.73 -12.46
C ALA A 107 14.15 4.98 -13.08
N SER A 108 15.28 5.45 -12.52
CA SER A 108 15.97 6.67 -12.98
C SER A 108 16.99 6.43 -14.10
N GLN A 109 17.21 5.17 -14.51
CA GLN A 109 18.28 4.79 -15.41
C GLN A 109 17.78 4.45 -16.83
N PRO A 110 18.60 4.68 -17.88
CA PRO A 110 18.32 4.19 -19.23
C PRO A 110 18.20 2.66 -19.26
N ALA A 111 17.49 2.12 -20.26
CA ALA A 111 17.14 0.69 -20.33
C ALA A 111 18.33 -0.27 -20.08
N GLY A 112 19.49 -0.02 -20.70
CA GLY A 112 20.68 -0.87 -20.51
C GLY A 112 21.29 -0.80 -19.11
N SER A 113 21.30 0.38 -18.49
CA SER A 113 21.80 0.57 -17.12
C SER A 113 20.82 0.05 -16.07
N ALA A 114 19.51 0.24 -16.29
CA ALA A 114 18.46 -0.33 -15.45
C ALA A 114 18.53 -1.86 -15.45
N GLU A 115 18.85 -2.46 -16.59
CA GLU A 115 19.04 -3.90 -16.73
C GLU A 115 20.24 -4.43 -15.93
N ALA A 116 21.36 -3.71 -15.97
CA ALA A 116 22.53 -4.03 -15.16
C ALA A 116 22.23 -3.94 -13.65
N LEU A 117 21.46 -2.94 -13.22
CA LEU A 117 21.04 -2.80 -11.82
C LEU A 117 20.11 -3.94 -11.38
N ARG A 118 19.17 -4.37 -12.24
CA ARG A 118 18.33 -5.56 -11.96
C ARG A 118 19.20 -6.80 -11.80
N ALA A 119 20.11 -7.05 -12.73
CA ALA A 119 21.01 -8.20 -12.67
C ALA A 119 21.88 -8.17 -11.40
N HIS A 120 22.37 -6.99 -11.00
CA HIS A 120 23.15 -6.84 -9.77
C HIS A 120 22.31 -7.12 -8.51
N ARG A 121 21.08 -6.57 -8.43
CA ARG A 121 20.14 -6.88 -7.35
C ARG A 121 19.87 -8.38 -7.27
N ASP A 122 19.56 -9.01 -8.39
CA ASP A 122 19.22 -10.44 -8.46
C ASP A 122 20.43 -11.30 -8.02
N HIS A 123 21.65 -10.88 -8.39
CA HIS A 123 22.88 -11.50 -7.91
C HIS A 123 23.05 -11.38 -6.39
N LEU A 124 22.82 -10.21 -5.80
CA LEU A 124 22.90 -10.01 -4.34
C LEU A 124 21.85 -10.84 -3.59
N ILE A 125 20.64 -10.97 -4.14
CA ILE A 125 19.60 -11.85 -3.58
C ILE A 125 20.07 -13.31 -3.62
N ALA A 126 20.61 -13.77 -4.75
CA ALA A 126 21.13 -15.14 -4.88
C ALA A 126 22.32 -15.41 -3.94
N GLU A 127 23.23 -14.45 -3.78
CA GLU A 127 24.39 -14.55 -2.90
C GLU A 127 23.97 -14.62 -1.42
N SER A 128 23.05 -13.76 -1.01
CA SER A 128 22.54 -13.73 0.37
C SER A 128 21.63 -14.91 0.71
N LEU A 129 20.99 -15.51 -0.31
CA LEU A 129 20.05 -16.63 -0.15
C LEU A 129 20.39 -17.76 -1.14
N PRO A 130 21.48 -18.51 -0.91
CA PRO A 130 21.97 -19.54 -1.84
C PRO A 130 21.04 -20.73 -2.04
N ARG A 131 19.97 -20.81 -1.24
CA ARG A 131 18.91 -21.81 -1.33
C ARG A 131 17.75 -21.41 -2.25
N LEU A 132 17.70 -20.15 -2.67
CA LEU A 132 16.81 -19.74 -3.75
C LEU A 132 17.36 -20.26 -5.07
N ASN A 133 16.47 -20.68 -5.96
CA ASN A 133 16.84 -20.97 -7.33
C ASN A 133 17.19 -19.67 -8.06
N ALA A 134 18.49 -19.41 -8.24
CA ALA A 134 19.01 -18.18 -8.83
C ALA A 134 18.41 -17.88 -10.22
N ASP A 135 18.21 -18.91 -11.04
CA ASP A 135 17.66 -18.78 -12.40
C ASP A 135 16.20 -18.31 -12.38
N ALA A 136 15.46 -18.60 -11.31
CA ALA A 136 14.05 -18.27 -11.16
C ALA A 136 13.78 -16.96 -10.40
N ILE A 137 14.80 -16.34 -9.79
CA ILE A 137 14.66 -15.06 -9.07
C ILE A 137 14.13 -13.99 -10.01
N ARG A 138 14.82 -13.82 -11.15
CA ARG A 138 14.51 -12.83 -12.17
C ARG A 138 13.05 -12.93 -12.63
N ASP A 139 12.64 -14.15 -12.98
CA ASP A 139 11.32 -14.43 -13.51
C ASP A 139 10.23 -14.17 -12.47
N ALA A 140 10.45 -14.57 -11.20
CA ALA A 140 9.48 -14.32 -10.13
C ALA A 140 9.27 -12.82 -9.89
N LEU A 141 10.36 -12.04 -9.83
CA LEU A 141 10.28 -10.59 -9.60
C LEU A 141 9.55 -9.88 -10.75
N GLU A 142 9.84 -10.27 -11.97
CA GLU A 142 9.22 -9.70 -13.17
C GLU A 142 7.76 -10.12 -13.32
N ALA A 143 7.43 -11.39 -13.03
CA ALA A 143 6.05 -11.88 -13.04
C ALA A 143 5.17 -11.11 -12.03
N THR A 144 5.69 -10.85 -10.82
CA THR A 144 4.96 -10.04 -9.83
C THR A 144 4.75 -8.61 -10.32
N ARG A 145 5.77 -7.97 -10.91
CA ARG A 145 5.65 -6.63 -11.49
C ARG A 145 4.57 -6.56 -12.57
N GLN A 146 4.58 -7.52 -13.49
CA GLN A 146 3.59 -7.60 -14.57
C GLN A 146 2.19 -7.88 -14.03
N SER A 147 2.05 -8.69 -12.97
CA SER A 147 0.76 -8.95 -12.33
C SER A 147 0.16 -7.68 -11.73
N VAL A 148 0.98 -6.86 -11.06
CA VAL A 148 0.52 -5.58 -10.49
C VAL A 148 0.11 -4.61 -11.58
N GLU A 149 0.97 -4.35 -12.57
CA GLU A 149 0.64 -3.39 -13.64
C GLU A 149 -0.53 -3.87 -14.51
N GLY A 150 -0.66 -5.18 -14.74
CA GLY A 150 -1.80 -5.77 -15.43
C GLY A 150 -3.11 -5.60 -14.65
N ALA A 151 -3.07 -5.75 -13.32
CA ALA A 151 -4.23 -5.53 -12.46
C ALA A 151 -4.64 -4.04 -12.43
N ILE A 152 -3.67 -3.12 -12.32
CA ILE A 152 -3.93 -1.67 -12.37
C ILE A 152 -4.58 -1.27 -13.69
N SER A 153 -4.00 -1.72 -14.82
CA SER A 153 -4.55 -1.43 -16.16
C SER A 153 -5.98 -1.97 -16.33
N SER A 154 -6.28 -3.11 -15.71
CA SER A 154 -7.62 -3.72 -15.75
C SER A 154 -8.63 -2.95 -14.90
N SER A 155 -8.19 -2.39 -13.77
CA SER A 155 -9.02 -1.53 -12.91
C SER A 155 -9.33 -0.17 -13.56
N GLU A 156 -8.39 0.42 -14.31
CA GLU A 156 -8.59 1.70 -15.02
C GLU A 156 -9.52 1.57 -16.23
N THR A 157 -9.59 0.38 -16.83
CA THR A 157 -10.42 0.10 -18.02
C THR A 157 -11.83 -0.38 -17.67
N ALA A 158 -12.12 -0.65 -16.39
CA ALA A 158 -13.47 -0.93 -15.92
C ALA A 158 -14.31 0.36 -16.06
N PRO A 159 -15.35 0.38 -16.92
CA PRO A 159 -16.19 1.57 -17.06
C PRO A 159 -16.81 1.87 -15.69
N SER A 160 -16.71 3.13 -15.27
CA SER A 160 -17.51 3.68 -14.18
C SER A 160 -18.98 3.53 -14.59
N THR A 161 -19.59 2.41 -14.23
CA THR A 161 -21.05 2.26 -14.24
C THR A 161 -21.54 3.16 -13.13
N GLY A 162 -21.96 4.36 -13.54
CA GLY A 162 -22.33 5.43 -12.64
C GLY A 162 -23.46 5.09 -11.69
N THR A 163 -23.54 5.93 -10.67
CA THR A 163 -24.75 6.28 -9.94
C THR A 163 -24.73 7.76 -9.66
#